data_AF-A0A6L8LZC8-F1
#
_entry.id   AF-A0A6L8LZC8-F1
#
_cell.length_a   1.000
_cell.length_b   1.000
_cell.length_c   1.000
_cell.angle_alpha   90.00
_cell.angle_beta   90.00
_cell.angle_gamma   90.00
#
_symmetry.space_group_name_H-M   'P 1'
#
loop_
_entity.id
_entity.type
_entity.pdbx_description
1 polymer ?
#
loop_
_entity_poly.entity_id
_entity_poly.type
_entity_poly.pdbx_seq_one_letter_code
_entity_poly.pdbx_strand_id
1 'polypeptide(L)'
;MYKKHITTLMLSFSACANADIYETPKHIEFSYQAEDSQNYYLFDNPYSYNSQTPYNLGLTESEFKLEEPELPKYLTVQSEKDWDYLKGQTYTILGLSVATVGLMTLLPESITKWDEEDRDLSGLGSKWKDNVTSGPVWDRDDHFLNYVMHPYFGGVYYTAARHAGFNEFESFLYSATLSTFFWEYGVEAFAEVPSWQDLFITPFFGAVVGEMMFEAEQDIVANGGEVWGSETMGSVSLFFLNPVGHIHGWVSDAWGGSAEFQFNTKPWFGNQDVAKFALDSGASYDDIFYGVEMKITF
;
A
#
# COMPACT_ATOMS: atom_id res chain seq x y z
N MET A 1 9.18 5.75 45.49
CA MET A 1 8.97 7.00 44.73
C MET A 1 10.12 7.16 43.75
N TYR A 2 10.00 6.54 42.57
CA TYR A 2 11.04 6.57 41.51
C TYR A 2 10.45 7.27 40.29
N LYS A 3 10.97 8.45 39.96
CA LYS A 3 10.70 9.15 38.70
C LYS A 3 11.61 8.54 37.62
N LYS A 4 11.02 8.06 36.52
CA LYS A 4 11.74 7.80 35.27
C LYS A 4 11.37 8.91 34.31
N HIS A 5 12.37 9.68 33.89
CA HIS A 5 12.26 10.66 32.82
C HIS A 5 12.46 9.92 31.49
N ILE A 6 11.46 9.97 30.60
CA ILE A 6 11.59 9.57 29.20
C ILE A 6 11.88 10.86 28.42
N THR A 7 13.05 10.91 27.81
CA THR A 7 13.48 12.00 26.94
C THR A 7 12.87 11.76 25.55
N THR A 8 11.87 12.54 25.19
CA THR A 8 11.30 12.57 23.82
C THR A 8 12.22 13.38 22.92
N LEU A 9 12.81 12.74 21.90
CA LEU A 9 13.54 13.41 20.83
C LEU A 9 12.53 13.85 19.77
N MET A 10 12.11 15.12 19.78
CA MET A 10 11.35 15.71 18.69
C MET A 10 12.31 16.12 17.57
N LEU A 11 12.17 15.51 16.39
CA LEU A 11 12.76 16.01 15.15
C LEU A 11 11.78 17.01 14.53
N SER A 12 12.04 18.30 14.75
CA SER A 12 11.34 19.39 14.06
C SER A 12 12.05 19.70 12.74
N PHE A 13 11.45 19.38 11.60
CA PHE A 13 11.89 19.88 10.30
C PHE A 13 11.30 21.29 10.08
N SER A 14 12.16 22.28 9.86
CA SER A 14 11.76 23.62 9.41
C SER A 14 11.93 23.67 7.89
N ALA A 15 10.84 23.85 7.16
CA ALA A 15 10.89 24.13 5.72
C ALA A 15 11.22 25.60 5.50
N CYS A 16 12.34 25.88 4.83
CA CYS A 16 12.64 27.19 4.23
C CYS A 16 12.78 26.96 2.72
N ALA A 17 11.81 27.42 1.94
CA ALA A 17 11.90 27.46 0.49
C ALA A 17 12.38 28.86 0.05
N ASN A 18 13.50 28.91 -0.66
CA ASN A 18 13.93 30.09 -1.41
C ASN A 18 13.25 30.07 -2.79
N ALA A 19 12.74 31.21 -3.24
CA ALA A 19 12.21 31.39 -4.58
C ALA A 19 13.33 31.91 -5.50
N ASP A 20 13.73 31.13 -6.50
CA ASP A 20 14.62 31.59 -7.57
C ASP A 20 13.82 32.00 -8.81
N ILE A 21 14.21 33.16 -9.34
CA ILE A 21 13.56 33.93 -10.40
C ILE A 21 14.03 33.39 -11.77
N TYR A 22 13.09 33.08 -12.66
CA TYR A 22 13.37 32.66 -14.04
C TYR A 22 13.89 33.84 -14.89
N GLU A 23 15.12 33.74 -15.42
CA GLU A 23 15.61 34.57 -16.55
C GLU A 23 15.52 33.81 -17.89
N THR A 24 15.08 34.52 -18.93
CA THR A 24 14.87 34.09 -20.32
C THR A 24 16.15 33.69 -21.10
N PRO A 25 16.06 32.86 -22.16
CA PRO A 25 17.23 32.31 -22.83
C PRO A 25 17.87 33.27 -23.85
N LYS A 26 19.19 33.46 -23.76
CA LYS A 26 20.02 34.02 -24.83
C LYS A 26 20.52 32.89 -25.73
N HIS A 27 20.32 33.05 -27.04
CA HIS A 27 20.91 32.20 -28.08
C HIS A 27 22.45 32.18 -27.99
N ILE A 28 23.04 30.99 -28.00
CA ILE A 28 24.48 30.77 -28.15
C ILE A 28 24.66 29.71 -29.25
N GLU A 29 25.34 30.09 -30.34
CA GLU A 29 25.80 29.19 -31.40
C GLU A 29 26.97 28.34 -30.90
N PHE A 30 26.97 27.03 -31.21
CA PHE A 30 28.10 26.15 -30.92
C PHE A 30 28.76 25.68 -32.23
N SER A 31 30.00 26.14 -32.43
CA SER A 31 30.97 25.53 -33.34
C SER A 31 31.57 24.28 -32.68
N TYR A 32 31.50 23.13 -33.34
CA TYR A 32 32.10 21.88 -32.85
C TYR A 32 33.63 21.88 -33.05
N GLN A 33 34.37 21.78 -31.95
CA GLN A 33 35.69 21.14 -31.93
C GLN A 33 35.59 19.91 -31.01
N ALA A 34 35.99 18.75 -31.52
CA ALA A 34 36.04 17.51 -30.75
C ALA A 34 37.30 17.51 -29.89
N GLU A 35 37.13 17.52 -28.57
CA GLU A 35 38.19 17.20 -27.61
C GLU A 35 37.78 16.01 -26.73
N ASP A 36 38.77 15.15 -26.51
CA ASP A 36 38.73 13.80 -25.99
C ASP A 36 38.35 13.70 -24.51
N SER A 37 37.66 12.60 -24.20
CA SER A 37 37.55 11.91 -22.90
C SER A 37 37.51 12.76 -21.62
N GLN A 38 36.31 13.00 -21.10
CA GLN A 38 36.10 13.17 -19.66
C GLN A 38 35.25 12.00 -19.14
N ASN A 39 35.81 11.30 -18.14
CA ASN A 39 35.15 10.24 -17.40
C ASN A 39 33.88 10.79 -16.76
N TYR A 40 32.72 10.41 -17.31
CA TYR A 40 31.46 10.51 -16.59
C TYR A 40 31.48 9.44 -15.52
N TYR A 41 31.44 9.85 -14.25
CA TYR A 41 31.01 8.98 -13.17
C TYR A 41 29.56 8.62 -13.45
N LEU A 42 29.34 7.42 -13.98
CA LEU A 42 28.01 6.81 -14.02
C LEU A 42 27.61 6.62 -12.56
N PHE A 43 26.58 7.35 -12.12
CA PHE A 43 25.85 7.01 -10.91
C PHE A 43 25.22 5.63 -11.18
N ASP A 44 25.74 4.59 -10.52
CA ASP A 44 25.07 3.30 -10.47
C ASP A 44 23.75 3.52 -9.72
N ASN A 45 22.64 3.20 -10.38
CA ASN A 45 21.32 3.27 -9.79
C ASN A 45 21.09 1.98 -8.98
N PRO A 46 21.01 2.03 -7.64
CA PRO A 46 20.91 0.84 -6.79
C PRO A 46 19.57 0.10 -6.92
N TYR A 47 18.57 0.68 -7.59
CA TYR A 47 17.33 -0.02 -7.95
C TYR A 47 17.44 -0.86 -9.23
N SER A 48 18.65 -1.06 -9.74
CA SER A 48 18.91 -2.11 -10.72
C SER A 48 18.60 -3.48 -10.10
N TYR A 49 17.55 -4.13 -10.61
CA TYR A 49 17.16 -5.48 -10.18
C TYR A 49 18.31 -6.46 -10.43
N ASN A 50 18.97 -6.91 -9.36
CA ASN A 50 19.90 -8.03 -9.41
C ASN A 50 19.12 -9.35 -9.31
N SER A 51 18.91 -10.01 -10.46
CA SER A 51 18.34 -11.36 -10.52
C SER A 51 19.11 -12.33 -9.60
N GLN A 52 18.48 -12.77 -8.51
CA GLN A 52 19.02 -13.77 -7.58
C GLN A 52 18.80 -15.20 -8.12
N THR A 53 19.25 -15.49 -9.34
CA THR A 53 19.35 -16.88 -9.82
C THR A 53 20.82 -17.31 -9.85
N PRO A 54 21.30 -18.16 -8.91
CA PRO A 54 22.71 -18.56 -8.88
C PRO A 54 23.14 -19.55 -9.97
N TYR A 55 22.31 -19.82 -10.99
CA TYR A 55 22.61 -20.80 -12.04
C TYR A 55 22.14 -20.34 -13.42
N ASN A 56 22.82 -19.34 -14.00
CA ASN A 56 22.87 -19.22 -15.45
C ASN A 56 24.15 -18.50 -15.91
N LEU A 57 25.32 -19.12 -15.67
CA LEU A 57 26.52 -18.83 -16.46
C LEU A 57 26.43 -19.59 -17.80
N GLY A 58 25.40 -19.28 -18.58
CA GLY A 58 25.36 -19.60 -20.00
C GLY A 58 25.99 -18.44 -20.76
N LEU A 59 27.19 -18.64 -21.31
CA LEU A 59 27.85 -17.71 -22.24
C LEU A 59 27.10 -17.65 -23.58
N THR A 60 25.82 -17.25 -23.55
CA THR A 60 24.92 -17.24 -24.71
C THR A 60 24.11 -15.96 -24.82
N GLU A 61 24.53 -14.86 -24.20
CA GLU A 61 23.98 -13.54 -24.52
C GLU A 61 24.93 -12.83 -25.49
N SER A 62 24.59 -12.91 -26.78
CA SER A 62 25.31 -12.25 -27.88
C SER A 62 24.86 -10.80 -28.12
N GLU A 63 24.06 -10.23 -27.23
CA GLU A 63 23.48 -8.90 -27.37
C GLU A 63 23.51 -8.20 -26.02
N PHE A 64 24.37 -7.17 -25.88
CA PHE A 64 24.38 -6.29 -24.72
C PHE A 64 23.04 -5.54 -24.69
N LYS A 65 22.12 -5.94 -23.81
CA LYS A 65 20.93 -5.14 -23.49
C LYS A 65 21.41 -3.95 -22.67
N LEU A 66 21.45 -2.77 -23.31
CA LEU A 66 21.78 -1.48 -22.70
C LEU A 66 20.60 -0.83 -21.97
N GLU A 67 19.44 -1.49 -21.96
CA GLU A 67 18.26 -1.02 -21.23
C GLU A 67 18.43 -1.39 -19.76
N GLU A 68 18.56 -0.36 -18.94
CA GLU A 68 18.51 -0.46 -17.48
C GLU A 68 17.21 -1.19 -17.09
N PRO A 69 17.25 -2.18 -16.18
CA PRO A 69 16.05 -2.93 -15.81
C PRO A 69 14.99 -1.95 -15.30
N GLU A 70 13.76 -2.09 -15.80
CA GLU A 70 12.65 -1.25 -15.38
C GLU A 70 12.47 -1.32 -13.86
N LEU A 71 12.27 -0.16 -13.23
CA LEU A 71 12.00 -0.08 -11.80
C LEU A 71 10.79 -0.96 -11.43
N PRO A 72 10.80 -1.60 -10.25
CA PRO A 72 9.66 -2.37 -9.79
C PRO A 72 8.35 -1.59 -9.85
N LYS A 73 7.24 -2.28 -10.13
CA LYS A 73 5.92 -1.66 -10.29
C LYS A 73 5.49 -0.83 -9.07
N TYR A 74 5.91 -1.22 -7.86
CA TYR A 74 5.59 -0.49 -6.64
C TYR A 74 6.41 0.78 -6.41
N LEU A 75 7.49 0.99 -7.16
CA LEU A 75 8.27 2.25 -7.16
C LEU A 75 7.91 3.15 -8.35
N THR A 76 6.99 2.71 -9.19
CA THR A 76 6.55 3.45 -10.37
C THR A 76 5.07 3.78 -10.28
N VAL A 77 4.70 4.90 -10.90
CA VAL A 77 3.33 5.38 -10.95
C VAL A 77 2.74 4.96 -12.28
N GLN A 78 1.60 4.27 -12.25
CA GLN A 78 0.93 3.89 -13.49
C GLN A 78 0.43 5.14 -14.23
N SER A 79 0.70 5.21 -15.53
CA SER A 79 0.29 6.34 -16.38
C SER A 79 -1.22 6.39 -16.60
N GLU A 80 -1.87 5.23 -16.53
CA GLU A 80 -3.32 5.08 -16.59
C GLU A 80 -3.81 4.39 -15.31
N LYS A 81 -5.12 4.47 -15.06
CA LYS A 81 -5.75 3.84 -13.90
C LYS A 81 -5.69 2.32 -14.01
N ASP A 82 -4.87 1.71 -13.17
CA ASP A 82 -4.72 0.26 -13.09
C ASP A 82 -5.55 -0.31 -11.93
N TRP A 83 -6.78 -0.69 -12.25
CA TRP A 83 -7.71 -1.28 -11.30
C TRP A 83 -7.26 -2.65 -10.79
N ASP A 84 -6.53 -3.43 -11.58
CA ASP A 84 -6.10 -4.76 -11.18
C ASP A 84 -4.92 -4.68 -10.22
N TYR A 85 -4.02 -3.72 -10.43
CA TYR A 85 -2.97 -3.41 -9.47
C TYR A 85 -3.53 -2.86 -8.16
N LEU A 86 -4.49 -1.93 -8.22
CA LEU A 86 -5.16 -1.43 -7.02
C LEU A 86 -5.83 -2.57 -6.25
N LYS A 87 -6.57 -3.45 -6.94
CA LYS A 87 -7.23 -4.61 -6.35
C LYS A 87 -6.23 -5.57 -5.70
N GLY A 88 -5.10 -5.82 -6.37
CA GLY A 88 -4.00 -6.62 -5.82
C GLY A 88 -3.47 -6.05 -4.51
N GLN A 89 -3.22 -4.74 -4.48
CA GLN A 89 -2.81 -4.04 -3.26
C GLN A 89 -3.91 -4.05 -2.18
N THR A 90 -5.20 -3.93 -2.54
CA THR A 90 -6.32 -4.08 -1.60
C THR A 90 -6.34 -5.46 -0.95
N TYR A 91 -6.06 -6.52 -1.72
CA TYR A 91 -5.95 -7.87 -1.14
C TYR A 91 -4.73 -8.02 -0.23
N THR A 92 -3.61 -7.37 -0.56
CA THR A 92 -2.47 -7.28 0.35
C THR A 92 -2.85 -6.57 1.65
N ILE A 93 -3.58 -5.45 1.57
CA ILE A 93 -4.11 -4.73 2.75
C ILE A 93 -5.02 -5.64 3.59
N LEU A 94 -5.94 -6.37 2.95
CA LEU A 94 -6.81 -7.34 3.63
C LEU A 94 -5.99 -8.40 4.37
N GLY A 95 -5.01 -9.01 3.70
CA GLY A 95 -4.15 -10.03 4.29
C GLY A 95 -3.32 -9.50 5.47
N LEU A 96 -2.74 -8.30 5.32
CA LEU A 96 -2.01 -7.61 6.39
C LEU A 96 -2.91 -7.25 7.56
N SER A 97 -4.18 -6.90 7.31
CA SER A 97 -5.14 -6.59 8.37
C SER A 97 -5.48 -7.84 9.19
N VAL A 98 -5.70 -8.99 8.54
CA VAL A 98 -5.89 -10.27 9.25
C VAL A 98 -4.65 -10.63 10.09
N ALA A 99 -3.45 -10.46 9.54
CA ALA A 99 -2.21 -10.66 10.28
C ALA A 99 -2.07 -9.69 11.46
N THR A 100 -2.48 -8.43 11.28
CA THR A 100 -2.45 -7.38 12.29
C THR A 100 -3.40 -7.70 13.43
N VAL A 101 -4.65 -8.08 13.14
CA VAL A 101 -5.61 -8.55 14.15
C VAL A 101 -5.06 -9.76 14.90
N GLY A 102 -4.50 -10.74 14.19
CA GLY A 102 -3.84 -11.89 14.79
C GLY A 102 -2.72 -11.48 15.75
N LEU A 103 -1.88 -10.51 15.37
CA LEU A 103 -0.83 -9.98 16.24
C LEU A 103 -1.40 -9.20 17.43
N MET A 104 -2.42 -8.36 17.22
CA MET A 104 -3.08 -7.59 18.28
C MET A 104 -3.70 -8.51 19.34
N THR A 105 -4.31 -9.62 18.92
CA THR A 105 -4.80 -10.65 19.87
C THR A 105 -3.70 -11.38 20.65
N LEU A 106 -2.41 -11.12 20.37
CA LEU A 106 -1.26 -11.65 21.12
C LEU A 106 -0.54 -10.55 21.93
N LEU A 107 -0.63 -9.29 21.52
CA LEU A 107 0.00 -8.15 22.19
C LEU A 107 -0.69 -7.82 23.53
N PRO A 108 0.00 -7.16 24.47
CA PRO A 108 -0.60 -6.73 25.74
C PRO A 108 -1.55 -5.53 25.53
N GLU A 109 -2.60 -5.46 26.37
CA GLU A 109 -3.65 -4.41 26.35
C GLU A 109 -3.07 -2.98 26.37
N SER A 110 -1.90 -2.79 26.96
CA SER A 110 -1.24 -1.48 26.98
C SER A 110 -0.96 -0.90 25.59
N ILE A 111 -0.80 -1.77 24.58
CA ILE A 111 -0.52 -1.41 23.19
C ILE A 111 -1.80 -1.44 22.35
N THR A 112 -2.63 -2.47 22.51
CA THR A 112 -3.81 -2.69 21.65
C THR A 112 -5.08 -2.07 22.17
N LYS A 113 -5.15 -1.72 23.46
CA LYS A 113 -6.36 -1.34 24.21
C LYS A 113 -7.44 -2.42 24.33
N TRP A 114 -7.37 -3.46 23.51
CA TRP A 114 -8.25 -4.62 23.56
C TRP A 114 -8.02 -5.46 24.83
N ASP A 115 -9.05 -5.58 25.66
CA ASP A 115 -9.06 -6.42 26.86
C ASP A 115 -9.30 -7.92 26.56
N GLU A 116 -9.33 -8.76 27.60
CA GLU A 116 -9.57 -10.21 27.45
C GLU A 116 -10.94 -10.53 26.81
N GLU A 117 -11.96 -9.68 26.99
CA GLU A 117 -13.29 -9.83 26.38
C GLU A 117 -13.30 -9.33 24.92
N ASP A 118 -12.47 -8.33 24.60
CA ASP A 118 -12.24 -7.84 23.23
C ASP A 118 -11.52 -8.86 22.35
N ARG A 119 -10.73 -9.72 22.96
CA ARG A 119 -9.98 -10.80 22.29
C ARG A 119 -10.77 -12.10 22.19
N ASP A 120 -11.95 -12.19 22.81
CA ASP A 120 -12.78 -13.39 22.75
C ASP A 120 -13.47 -13.52 21.38
N LEU A 121 -12.97 -14.48 20.60
CA LEU A 121 -13.47 -14.77 19.26
C LEU A 121 -14.86 -15.45 19.26
N SER A 122 -15.37 -15.88 20.43
CA SER A 122 -16.60 -16.68 20.55
C SER A 122 -17.89 -15.88 20.30
N GLY A 123 -17.83 -14.55 20.29
CA GLY A 123 -18.98 -13.63 20.16
C GLY A 123 -18.83 -12.51 19.13
N LEU A 124 -17.84 -12.58 18.23
CA LEU A 124 -17.47 -11.48 17.33
C LEU A 124 -18.62 -10.91 16.51
N GLY A 125 -19.50 -11.76 15.97
CA GLY A 125 -20.59 -11.30 15.09
C GLY A 125 -21.66 -10.50 15.83
N SER A 126 -22.03 -10.92 17.05
CA SER A 126 -22.96 -10.15 17.90
C SER A 126 -22.32 -8.86 18.39
N LYS A 127 -21.06 -8.93 18.83
CA LYS A 127 -20.32 -7.78 19.33
C LYS A 127 -20.13 -6.71 18.25
N TRP A 128 -19.68 -7.12 17.06
CA TRP A 128 -19.59 -6.25 15.90
C TRP A 128 -20.92 -5.56 15.59
N LYS A 129 -22.02 -6.33 15.59
CA LYS A 129 -23.35 -5.76 15.35
C LYS A 129 -23.73 -4.74 16.43
N ASP A 130 -23.47 -5.05 17.70
CA ASP A 130 -23.80 -4.15 18.81
C ASP A 130 -22.95 -2.87 18.74
N ASN A 131 -21.67 -2.98 18.43
CA ASN A 131 -20.75 -1.84 18.25
C ASN A 131 -21.17 -0.95 17.07
N VAL A 132 -21.42 -1.54 15.90
CA VAL A 132 -21.84 -0.80 14.70
C VAL A 132 -23.21 -0.14 14.89
N THR A 133 -24.14 -0.80 15.59
CA THR A 133 -25.50 -0.26 15.80
C THR A 133 -25.59 0.76 16.94
N SER A 134 -24.62 0.78 17.86
CA SER A 134 -24.52 1.80 18.91
C SER A 134 -24.21 3.19 18.34
N GLY A 135 -23.60 3.24 17.15
CA GLY A 135 -23.20 4.46 16.47
C GLY A 135 -21.90 5.05 17.03
N PRO A 136 -21.23 5.95 16.28
CA PRO A 136 -19.90 6.35 16.67
C PRO A 136 -19.87 7.16 17.96
N VAL A 137 -18.82 6.96 18.76
CA VAL A 137 -18.58 7.65 20.02
C VAL A 137 -17.36 8.56 19.90
N TRP A 138 -17.21 9.50 20.83
CA TRP A 138 -15.98 10.27 20.93
C TRP A 138 -15.00 9.48 21.80
N ASP A 139 -13.98 8.93 21.16
CA ASP A 139 -13.03 8.07 21.83
C ASP A 139 -12.03 8.87 22.70
N ARG A 140 -11.42 8.20 23.68
CA ARG A 140 -10.43 8.78 24.61
C ARG A 140 -9.08 8.08 24.54
N ASP A 141 -8.80 7.49 23.40
CA ASP A 141 -7.56 6.79 23.13
C ASP A 141 -6.30 7.65 23.19
N ASP A 142 -5.16 6.96 23.14
CA ASP A 142 -3.86 7.59 23.16
C ASP A 142 -3.72 8.54 21.96
N HIS A 143 -3.33 9.78 22.22
CA HIS A 143 -3.21 10.80 21.18
C HIS A 143 -2.25 10.39 20.06
N PHE A 144 -1.26 9.53 20.36
CA PHE A 144 -0.37 9.01 19.35
C PHE A 144 -1.10 8.11 18.34
N LEU A 145 -2.03 7.27 18.78
CA LEU A 145 -2.79 6.42 17.87
C LEU A 145 -3.66 7.28 16.95
N ASN A 146 -4.47 8.19 17.50
CA ASN A 146 -5.48 8.92 16.73
C ASN A 146 -4.86 10.00 15.83
N TYR A 147 -3.74 10.61 16.22
CA TYR A 147 -3.15 11.74 15.48
C TYR A 147 -1.85 11.41 14.73
N VAL A 148 -1.28 10.22 14.91
CA VAL A 148 -0.07 9.80 14.17
C VAL A 148 -0.34 8.51 13.40
N MET A 149 -0.71 7.44 14.09
CA MET A 149 -0.86 6.12 13.44
C MET A 149 -2.04 6.10 12.47
N HIS A 150 -3.19 6.64 12.87
CA HIS A 150 -4.38 6.72 12.02
C HIS A 150 -4.13 7.53 10.74
N PRO A 151 -3.63 8.78 10.80
CA PRO A 151 -3.22 9.50 9.58
C PRO A 151 -2.18 8.74 8.75
N TYR A 152 -1.19 8.10 9.37
CA TYR A 152 -0.20 7.32 8.62
C TYR A 152 -0.85 6.17 7.84
N PHE A 153 -1.70 5.35 8.47
CA PHE A 153 -2.38 4.24 7.78
C PHE A 153 -3.40 4.72 6.74
N GLY A 154 -4.09 5.83 7.00
CA GLY A 154 -4.88 6.51 5.96
C GLY A 154 -4.02 6.95 4.77
N GLY A 155 -2.79 7.42 5.04
CA GLY A 155 -1.77 7.72 4.03
C GLY A 155 -1.32 6.49 3.25
N VAL A 156 -1.11 5.35 3.92
CA VAL A 156 -0.78 4.06 3.26
C VAL A 156 -1.89 3.60 2.29
N TYR A 157 -3.17 3.75 2.66
CA TYR A 157 -4.25 3.45 1.72
C TYR A 157 -4.26 4.43 0.54
N TYR A 158 -3.96 5.70 0.81
CA TYR A 158 -3.90 6.74 -0.21
C TYR A 158 -2.76 6.48 -1.22
N THR A 159 -1.55 6.16 -0.75
CA THR A 159 -0.40 5.88 -1.62
C THR A 159 -0.64 4.66 -2.52
N ALA A 160 -1.31 3.62 -2.01
CA ALA A 160 -1.70 2.46 -2.82
C ALA A 160 -2.53 2.85 -4.06
N ALA A 161 -3.48 3.78 -3.91
CA ALA A 161 -4.27 4.30 -5.03
C ALA A 161 -3.46 5.24 -5.94
N ARG A 162 -2.59 6.10 -5.39
CA ARG A 162 -1.71 6.97 -6.19
C ARG A 162 -0.80 6.16 -7.11
N HIS A 163 -0.16 5.11 -6.60
CA HIS A 163 0.69 4.23 -7.42
C HIS A 163 -0.09 3.51 -8.51
N ALA A 164 -1.38 3.22 -8.31
CA ALA A 164 -2.27 2.65 -9.32
C ALA A 164 -2.77 3.66 -10.37
N GLY A 165 -2.24 4.88 -10.41
CA GLY A 165 -2.56 5.89 -11.43
C GLY A 165 -3.81 6.72 -11.16
N PHE A 166 -4.33 6.68 -9.93
CA PHE A 166 -5.46 7.52 -9.51
C PHE A 166 -4.99 8.91 -9.10
N ASN A 167 -5.84 9.92 -9.35
CA ASN A 167 -5.55 11.29 -8.92
C ASN A 167 -5.80 11.49 -7.42
N GLU A 168 -5.47 12.68 -6.92
CA GLU A 168 -5.48 13.00 -5.50
C GLU A 168 -6.88 12.84 -4.88
N PHE A 169 -7.92 13.27 -5.59
CA PHE A 169 -9.29 13.16 -5.10
C PHE A 169 -9.80 11.73 -5.09
N GLU A 170 -9.46 10.94 -6.11
CA GLU A 170 -9.85 9.54 -6.19
C GLU A 170 -9.11 8.68 -5.15
N SER A 171 -7.83 8.96 -4.93
CA SER A 171 -7.03 8.35 -3.87
C SER A 171 -7.56 8.72 -2.48
N PHE A 172 -8.01 9.97 -2.29
CA PHE A 172 -8.71 10.38 -1.07
C PHE A 172 -9.99 9.56 -0.87
N LEU A 173 -10.83 9.39 -1.90
CA LEU A 173 -12.06 8.61 -1.79
C LEU A 173 -11.78 7.13 -1.48
N TYR A 174 -10.76 6.54 -2.11
CA TYR A 174 -10.33 5.17 -1.83
C TYR A 174 -9.85 5.01 -0.39
N SER A 175 -8.92 5.87 0.05
CA SER A 175 -8.41 5.90 1.42
C SER A 175 -9.56 6.08 2.42
N ALA A 176 -10.45 7.05 2.18
CA ALA A 176 -11.57 7.31 3.07
C ALA A 176 -12.55 6.13 3.16
N THR A 177 -12.77 5.43 2.05
CA THR A 177 -13.60 4.23 2.02
C THR A 177 -12.97 3.10 2.85
N LEU A 178 -11.66 2.87 2.69
CA LEU A 178 -10.98 1.82 3.46
C LEU A 178 -10.87 2.17 4.94
N SER A 179 -10.46 3.38 5.28
CA SER A 179 -10.39 3.83 6.68
C SER A 179 -11.74 3.73 7.37
N THR A 180 -12.83 4.16 6.70
CA THR A 180 -14.17 4.17 7.30
C THR A 180 -14.80 2.79 7.33
N PHE A 181 -14.97 2.15 6.19
CA PHE A 181 -15.83 0.96 6.12
C PHE A 181 -15.07 -0.34 6.36
N PHE A 182 -13.81 -0.39 5.92
CA PHE A 182 -13.00 -1.60 6.07
C PHE A 182 -12.32 -1.66 7.43
N TRP A 183 -11.67 -0.58 7.86
CA TRP A 183 -10.97 -0.55 9.14
C TRP A 183 -11.92 -0.28 10.30
N GLU A 184 -12.44 0.95 10.42
CA GLU A 184 -13.24 1.38 11.57
C GLU A 184 -14.50 0.53 11.78
N TYR A 185 -15.39 0.50 10.79
CA TYR A 185 -16.64 -0.26 10.84
C TYR A 185 -16.47 -1.76 10.57
N GLY A 186 -15.29 -2.18 10.11
CA GLY A 186 -15.02 -3.57 9.76
C GLY A 186 -14.17 -4.23 10.84
N VAL A 187 -12.85 -4.02 10.76
CA VAL A 187 -11.84 -4.64 11.62
C VAL A 187 -11.96 -4.21 13.09
N GLU A 188 -11.97 -2.91 13.36
CA GLU A 188 -11.98 -2.39 14.75
C GLU A 188 -13.34 -2.59 15.42
N ALA A 189 -14.43 -2.48 14.68
CA ALA A 189 -15.78 -2.72 15.19
C ALA A 189 -15.98 -4.10 15.84
N PHE A 190 -15.12 -5.09 15.56
CA PHE A 190 -15.14 -6.37 16.25
C PHE A 190 -14.72 -6.27 17.74
N ALA A 191 -13.86 -5.32 18.07
CA ALA A 191 -13.38 -5.07 19.42
C ALA A 191 -14.08 -3.85 20.05
N GLU A 192 -14.17 -2.74 19.34
CA GLU A 192 -14.52 -1.43 19.90
C GLU A 192 -15.67 -0.75 19.14
N VAL A 193 -16.30 0.26 19.75
CA VAL A 193 -17.34 1.05 19.08
C VAL A 193 -16.66 2.05 18.16
N PRO A 194 -17.13 2.22 16.90
CA PRO A 194 -16.54 3.21 15.99
C PRO A 194 -16.38 4.60 16.60
N SER A 195 -15.33 5.31 16.22
CA SER A 195 -14.92 6.60 16.74
C SER A 195 -15.22 7.72 15.75
N TRP A 196 -15.89 8.78 16.22
CA TRP A 196 -16.07 9.99 15.42
C TRP A 196 -14.74 10.62 15.02
N GLN A 197 -13.72 10.53 15.86
CA GLN A 197 -12.42 11.11 15.56
C GLN A 197 -11.79 10.44 14.36
N ASP A 198 -11.78 9.11 14.34
CA ASP A 198 -11.06 8.34 13.34
C ASP A 198 -11.80 8.32 12.00
N LEU A 199 -13.13 8.45 12.02
CA LEU A 199 -13.95 8.70 10.82
C LEU A 199 -13.65 10.03 10.11
N PHE A 200 -13.08 11.02 10.80
CA PHE A 200 -12.69 12.30 10.19
C PHE A 200 -11.17 12.43 10.05
N ILE A 201 -10.41 12.11 11.08
CA ILE A 201 -8.98 12.37 11.13
C ILE A 201 -8.23 11.45 10.17
N THR A 202 -8.52 10.15 10.22
CA THR A 202 -7.88 9.13 9.39
C THR A 202 -7.98 9.44 7.90
N PRO A 203 -9.18 9.70 7.32
CA PRO A 203 -9.28 9.99 5.89
C PRO A 203 -8.71 11.36 5.50
N PHE A 204 -9.00 12.42 6.25
CA PHE A 204 -8.62 13.79 5.85
C PHE A 204 -7.12 14.04 6.04
N PHE A 205 -6.59 13.76 7.24
CA PHE A 205 -5.16 13.93 7.48
C PHE A 205 -4.36 12.80 6.84
N GLY A 206 -4.96 11.61 6.67
CA GLY A 206 -4.32 10.53 5.93
C GLY A 206 -4.11 10.87 4.46
N ALA A 207 -5.03 11.56 3.79
CA ALA A 207 -4.76 12.02 2.42
C ALA A 207 -3.63 13.05 2.34
N VAL A 208 -3.54 13.96 3.31
CA VAL A 208 -2.43 14.94 3.38
C VAL A 208 -1.10 14.23 3.60
N VAL A 209 -1.04 13.35 4.60
CA VAL A 209 0.17 12.57 4.91
C VAL A 209 0.52 11.64 3.74
N GLY A 210 -0.48 11.04 3.09
CA GLY A 210 -0.32 10.16 1.94
C GLY A 210 0.26 10.86 0.72
N GLU A 211 -0.19 12.07 0.39
CA GLU A 211 0.42 12.83 -0.72
C GLU A 211 1.86 13.23 -0.38
N MET A 212 2.14 13.64 0.87
CA MET A 212 3.52 13.89 1.31
C MET A 212 4.39 12.65 1.23
N MET A 213 3.85 11.48 1.59
CA MET A 213 4.55 10.21 1.50
C MET A 213 4.87 9.86 0.05
N PHE A 214 3.88 10.01 -0.83
CA PHE A 214 4.01 9.79 -2.27
C PHE A 214 5.05 10.72 -2.90
N GLU A 215 4.97 12.03 -2.66
CA GLU A 215 5.95 12.99 -3.19
C GLU A 215 7.38 12.68 -2.70
N ALA A 216 7.53 12.38 -1.40
CA ALA A 216 8.84 12.02 -0.84
C ALA A 216 9.40 10.72 -1.43
N GLU A 217 8.53 9.75 -1.73
CA GLU A 217 8.92 8.50 -2.38
C GLU A 217 9.45 8.77 -3.80
N GLN A 218 8.69 9.55 -4.58
CA GLN A 218 9.07 9.91 -5.94
C GLN A 218 10.37 10.73 -5.99
N ASP A 219 10.59 11.61 -5.02
CA ASP A 219 11.85 12.37 -4.89
C ASP A 219 13.03 11.45 -4.56
N ILE A 220 12.86 10.49 -3.65
CA ILE A 220 13.93 9.54 -3.30
C ILE A 220 14.25 8.64 -4.50
N VAL A 221 13.23 8.13 -5.20
CA VAL A 221 13.41 7.32 -6.42
C VAL A 221 14.13 8.14 -7.51
N ALA A 222 13.74 9.40 -7.72
CA ALA A 222 14.38 10.27 -8.71
C ALA A 222 15.83 10.61 -8.38
N ASN A 223 16.19 10.65 -7.09
CA ASN A 223 17.57 10.88 -6.62
C ASN A 223 18.42 9.60 -6.56
N GLY A 224 17.99 8.52 -7.22
CA GLY A 224 18.74 7.26 -7.25
C GLY A 224 18.61 6.43 -5.97
N GLY A 225 17.57 6.65 -5.15
CA GLY A 225 17.31 5.80 -3.99
C GLY A 225 18.14 6.07 -2.76
N GLU A 226 18.77 7.23 -2.69
CA GLU A 226 19.58 7.61 -1.55
C GLU A 226 18.88 8.65 -0.69
N VAL A 227 18.98 8.46 0.62
CA VAL A 227 18.65 9.51 1.61
C VAL A 227 19.93 9.88 2.32
N TRP A 228 20.31 11.16 2.24
CA TRP A 228 21.56 11.69 2.80
C TRP A 228 22.83 10.93 2.34
N GLY A 229 22.85 10.47 1.09
CA GLY A 229 23.97 9.71 0.53
C GLY A 229 24.04 8.25 0.99
N SER A 230 22.94 7.71 1.55
CA SER A 230 22.85 6.31 1.97
C SER A 230 21.70 5.59 1.27
N GLU A 231 22.04 4.59 0.46
CA GLU A 231 21.10 3.68 -0.19
C GLU A 231 20.27 2.87 0.82
N THR A 232 20.88 2.49 1.95
CA THR A 232 20.17 1.76 3.01
C THR A 232 19.09 2.64 3.63
N MET A 233 19.40 3.91 3.90
CA MET A 233 18.40 4.86 4.41
C MET A 233 17.31 5.12 3.39
N GLY A 234 17.64 5.23 2.11
CA GLY A 234 16.63 5.39 1.06
C GLY A 234 15.73 4.16 0.93
N SER A 235 16.30 2.95 0.89
CA SER A 235 15.54 1.69 0.85
C SER A 235 14.59 1.53 2.04
N VAL A 236 15.05 1.87 3.25
CA VAL A 236 14.20 1.85 4.45
C VAL A 236 13.11 2.92 4.35
N SER A 237 13.43 4.11 3.86
CA SER A 237 12.46 5.20 3.70
C SER A 237 11.37 4.81 2.71
N LEU A 238 11.74 4.34 1.51
CA LEU A 238 10.77 3.89 0.49
C LEU A 238 9.81 2.83 1.04
N PHE A 239 10.32 1.86 1.81
CA PHE A 239 9.46 0.85 2.43
C PHE A 239 8.40 1.48 3.34
N PHE A 240 8.76 2.45 4.18
CA PHE A 240 7.79 3.08 5.08
C PHE A 240 6.88 4.10 4.40
N LEU A 241 7.27 4.62 3.24
CA LEU A 241 6.43 5.50 2.42
C LEU A 241 5.37 4.69 1.65
N ASN A 242 5.71 3.47 1.20
CA ASN A 242 4.79 2.60 0.48
C ASN A 242 4.90 1.12 0.91
N PRO A 243 4.56 0.80 2.17
CA PRO A 243 4.75 -0.55 2.70
C PRO A 243 3.88 -1.58 1.98
N VAL A 244 2.67 -1.20 1.57
CA VAL A 244 1.73 -2.08 0.86
C VAL A 244 2.27 -2.42 -0.52
N GLY A 245 2.75 -1.43 -1.28
CA GLY A 245 3.33 -1.67 -2.60
C GLY A 245 4.54 -2.60 -2.54
N HIS A 246 5.47 -2.35 -1.61
CA HIS A 246 6.64 -3.20 -1.40
C HIS A 246 6.27 -4.64 -1.03
N ILE A 247 5.39 -4.83 -0.03
CA ILE A 247 4.96 -6.17 0.39
C ILE A 247 4.20 -6.87 -0.74
N HIS A 248 3.32 -6.17 -1.45
CA HIS A 248 2.60 -6.71 -2.59
C HIS A 248 3.57 -7.19 -3.67
N GLY A 249 4.54 -6.35 -4.06
CA GLY A 249 5.60 -6.72 -5.02
C GLY A 249 6.35 -7.98 -4.58
N TRP A 250 6.87 -8.01 -3.35
CA TRP A 250 7.63 -9.16 -2.84
C TRP A 250 6.80 -10.45 -2.79
N VAL A 251 5.54 -10.37 -2.37
CA VAL A 251 4.65 -11.53 -2.34
C VAL A 251 4.35 -12.03 -3.75
N SER A 252 4.06 -11.13 -4.69
CA SER A 252 3.83 -11.47 -6.10
C SER A 252 5.06 -12.10 -6.75
N ASP A 253 6.24 -11.51 -6.53
CA ASP A 253 7.51 -12.00 -7.08
C ASP A 253 7.89 -13.37 -6.49
N ALA A 254 7.72 -13.56 -5.18
CA ALA A 254 8.02 -14.82 -4.51
C ALA A 254 7.02 -15.93 -4.88
N TRP A 255 5.76 -15.60 -5.14
CA TRP A 255 4.71 -16.55 -5.52
C TRP A 255 4.86 -17.03 -6.97
N GLY A 256 5.28 -16.16 -7.89
CA GLY A 256 5.53 -16.51 -9.30
C GLY A 256 4.29 -16.89 -10.13
N GLY A 257 3.11 -16.94 -9.51
CA GLY A 257 1.81 -17.21 -10.13
C GLY A 257 0.81 -16.06 -10.02
N SER A 258 -0.41 -16.23 -10.55
CA SER A 258 -1.51 -15.27 -10.40
C SER A 258 -2.67 -15.88 -9.60
N ALA A 259 -3.26 -15.10 -8.70
CA ALA A 259 -4.52 -15.43 -8.04
C ALA A 259 -5.59 -14.45 -8.53
N GLU A 260 -6.51 -14.92 -9.36
CA GLU A 260 -7.68 -14.15 -9.79
C GLU A 260 -8.87 -14.50 -8.88
N PHE A 261 -9.49 -13.49 -8.29
CA PHE A 261 -10.72 -13.63 -7.50
C PHE A 261 -11.86 -12.93 -8.24
N GLN A 262 -12.92 -13.65 -8.56
CA GLN A 262 -14.09 -13.11 -9.24
C GLN A 262 -15.36 -13.43 -8.45
N PHE A 263 -16.14 -12.40 -8.17
CA PHE A 263 -17.50 -12.56 -7.67
C PHE A 263 -18.45 -12.76 -8.86
N ASN A 264 -19.24 -13.83 -8.83
CA ASN A 264 -20.12 -14.20 -9.92
C ASN A 264 -21.54 -14.37 -9.41
N THR A 265 -22.49 -13.65 -10.03
CA THR A 265 -23.91 -13.75 -9.70
C THR A 265 -24.68 -14.69 -10.63
N LYS A 266 -23.99 -15.30 -11.61
CA LYS A 266 -24.60 -16.23 -12.56
C LYS A 266 -24.41 -17.67 -12.05
N PRO A 267 -25.48 -18.48 -12.01
CA PRO A 267 -25.38 -19.90 -11.71
C PRO A 267 -24.31 -20.58 -12.57
N TRP A 268 -23.58 -21.52 -11.97
CA TRP A 268 -22.55 -22.30 -12.65
C TRP A 268 -21.44 -21.45 -13.28
N PHE A 269 -21.17 -20.29 -12.68
CA PHE A 269 -20.15 -19.34 -13.10
C PHE A 269 -20.33 -18.84 -14.55
N GLY A 270 -21.54 -18.93 -15.10
CA GLY A 270 -21.84 -18.57 -16.49
C GLY A 270 -21.44 -19.62 -17.54
N ASN A 271 -21.01 -20.82 -17.12
CA ASN A 271 -20.69 -21.91 -18.02
C ASN A 271 -21.97 -22.63 -18.48
N GLN A 272 -22.32 -22.44 -19.76
CA GLN A 272 -23.57 -22.97 -20.33
C GLN A 272 -23.59 -24.51 -20.41
N ASP A 273 -22.44 -25.15 -20.62
CA ASP A 273 -22.37 -26.62 -20.72
C ASP A 273 -22.57 -27.28 -19.36
N VAL A 274 -21.95 -26.72 -18.32
CA VAL A 274 -22.12 -27.17 -16.93
C VAL A 274 -23.56 -26.92 -16.46
N ALA A 275 -24.13 -25.74 -16.78
CA ALA A 275 -25.51 -25.44 -16.45
C ALA A 275 -26.49 -26.41 -17.12
N LYS A 276 -26.26 -26.75 -18.39
CA LYS A 276 -27.08 -27.70 -19.13
C LYS A 276 -26.97 -29.12 -18.57
N PHE A 277 -25.76 -29.58 -18.27
CA PHE A 277 -25.54 -30.89 -17.64
C PHE A 277 -26.23 -31.00 -16.27
N ALA A 278 -26.16 -29.95 -15.46
CA ALA A 278 -26.81 -29.91 -14.15
C ALA A 278 -28.34 -29.98 -14.27
N LEU A 279 -28.93 -29.22 -15.19
CA LEU A 279 -30.38 -29.26 -15.48
C LEU A 279 -30.82 -30.64 -15.99
N ASP A 280 -30.07 -31.22 -16.93
CA ASP A 280 -30.35 -32.55 -17.48
C ASP A 280 -30.22 -33.66 -16.42
N SER A 281 -29.41 -33.44 -15.37
CA SER A 281 -29.26 -34.32 -14.21
C SER A 281 -30.35 -34.11 -13.14
N GLY A 282 -31.31 -33.21 -13.40
CA GLY A 282 -32.44 -32.93 -12.50
C GLY A 282 -32.16 -31.88 -11.41
N ALA A 283 -31.07 -31.13 -11.51
CA ALA A 283 -30.82 -30.01 -10.60
C ALA A 283 -31.81 -28.86 -10.87
N SER A 284 -32.27 -28.19 -9.81
CA SER A 284 -33.09 -26.99 -9.92
C SER A 284 -32.26 -25.79 -10.40
N TYR A 285 -32.87 -24.92 -11.19
CA TYR A 285 -32.27 -23.63 -11.52
C TYR A 285 -32.48 -22.67 -10.34
N ASP A 286 -31.40 -22.21 -9.72
CA ASP A 286 -31.48 -21.23 -8.66
C ASP A 286 -31.63 -19.83 -9.26
N ASP A 287 -32.74 -19.16 -8.94
CA ASP A 287 -33.03 -17.79 -9.42
C ASP A 287 -32.06 -16.74 -8.83
N ILE A 288 -31.36 -17.08 -7.74
CA ILE A 288 -30.39 -16.24 -7.06
C ILE A 288 -29.16 -17.07 -6.77
N PHE A 289 -28.01 -16.69 -7.34
CA PHE A 289 -26.73 -17.34 -7.15
C PHE A 289 -25.67 -16.33 -6.73
N TYR A 290 -24.88 -16.68 -5.72
CA TYR A 290 -23.69 -15.95 -5.33
C TYR A 290 -22.53 -16.94 -5.30
N GLY A 291 -21.61 -16.81 -6.24
CA GLY A 291 -20.44 -17.63 -6.37
C GLY A 291 -19.18 -16.80 -6.27
N VAL A 292 -18.15 -17.42 -5.70
CA VAL A 292 -16.79 -16.89 -5.70
C VAL A 292 -15.94 -17.85 -6.51
N GLU A 293 -15.31 -17.35 -7.56
CA GLU A 293 -14.29 -18.09 -8.31
C GLU A 293 -12.92 -17.60 -7.89
N MET A 294 -12.07 -18.53 -7.47
CA MET A 294 -10.66 -18.28 -7.18
C MET A 294 -9.85 -19.14 -8.15
N LYS A 295 -9.16 -18.49 -9.08
CA LYS A 295 -8.26 -19.15 -10.02
C LYS A 295 -6.83 -18.88 -9.59
N ILE A 296 -6.17 -19.94 -9.14
CA ILE A 296 -4.78 -19.91 -8.72
C ILE A 296 -3.96 -20.53 -9.84
N THR A 297 -3.01 -19.78 -10.38
CA THR A 297 -1.96 -20.28 -11.26
C THR A 297 -0.64 -20.28 -10.49
N PHE A 298 0.24 -21.21 -10.84
CA PHE A 298 1.54 -21.48 -10.24
C PHE A 298 2.55 -21.75 -11.35
#